data_AF-A0AAV8WVJ1-F1
#
_entry.id   AF-A0AAV8WVJ1-F1
#
_cell.length_a   1.000
_cell.length_b   1.000
_cell.length_c   1.000
_cell.angle_alpha   90.00
_cell.angle_beta   90.00
_cell.angle_gamma   90.00
#
_symmetry.space_group_name_H-M   'P 1'
#
loop_
_entity.id
_entity.type
_entity.pdbx_description
1 polymer ?
#
loop_
_entity_poly.entity_id
_entity_poly.type
_entity_poly.pdbx_seq_one_letter_code
_entity_poly.pdbx_strand_id
1 'polypeptide(L)'
;MICAAKKEILHNVNGRFPPGQLIAIMGPSGAGKSTLLDVLSGYRIRGVGGAVYVNGITRNLNEFRKLSCYITQDDRLQPLLTVEESMHIAADLKLPSDVPQTEKEKIVSSLNILIMGY
;
A
#
# COMPACT_ATOMS: atom_id res chain seq x y z
N MET A 1 15.14 34.40 -12.50
CA MET A 1 13.90 33.62 -12.24
C MET A 1 13.93 32.40 -13.14
N ILE A 2 14.22 31.21 -12.60
CA ILE A 2 14.21 29.98 -13.39
C ILE A 2 12.79 29.43 -13.30
N CYS A 3 12.01 29.55 -14.38
CA CYS A 3 10.71 28.90 -14.46
C CYS A 3 10.95 27.39 -14.57
N ALA A 4 10.71 26.64 -13.49
CA ALA A 4 10.79 25.19 -13.52
C ALA A 4 9.72 24.66 -14.50
N ALA A 5 10.16 24.13 -15.64
CA ALA A 5 9.27 23.50 -16.60
C ALA A 5 8.51 22.35 -15.92
N LYS A 6 7.18 22.33 -16.05
CA LYS A 6 6.30 21.33 -15.44
C LYS A 6 6.59 19.97 -16.09
N LYS A 7 7.32 19.10 -15.38
CA LYS A 7 7.66 17.75 -15.85
C LYS A 7 6.48 16.82 -15.62
N GLU A 8 5.89 16.34 -16.71
CA GLU A 8 4.92 15.25 -16.67
C GLU A 8 5.66 13.92 -16.46
N ILE A 9 5.16 13.09 -15.53
CA ILE A 9 5.79 11.81 -15.16
C ILE A 9 5.07 10.63 -15.82
N LEU A 10 3.74 10.70 -15.92
CA LEU A 10 2.89 9.67 -16.48
C LEU A 10 2.17 10.25 -17.70
N HIS A 11 2.26 9.58 -18.83
CA HIS A 11 1.65 10.02 -20.08
C HIS A 11 0.52 9.05 -20.48
N ASN A 12 -0.73 9.51 -20.39
CA ASN A 12 -1.94 8.80 -20.83
C ASN A 12 -1.95 7.27 -20.56
N VAL A 13 -1.75 6.88 -19.29
CA VAL A 13 -1.69 5.47 -18.89
C VAL A 13 -3.10 4.90 -18.79
N ASN A 14 -3.33 3.77 -19.46
CA ASN A 14 -4.59 3.03 -19.41
C ASN A 14 -4.29 1.56 -19.09
N GLY A 15 -5.10 0.93 -18.23
CA GLY A 15 -4.90 -0.46 -17.84
C GLY A 15 -6.06 -1.01 -17.02
N ARG A 16 -6.14 -2.34 -16.95
CA ARG A 16 -7.13 -3.08 -16.17
C ARG A 16 -6.43 -4.16 -15.36
N PHE A 17 -6.81 -4.26 -14.09
CA PHE A 17 -6.28 -5.25 -13.15
C PHE A 17 -7.42 -6.23 -12.80
N PRO A 18 -7.51 -7.40 -13.46
CA PRO A 18 -8.52 -8.41 -13.13
C PRO A 18 -8.26 -9.07 -11.77
N PRO A 19 -9.31 -9.53 -11.07
CA PRO A 19 -9.16 -10.24 -9.80
C PRO A 19 -8.44 -11.59 -9.99
N GLY A 20 -7.71 -12.01 -8.96
CA GLY A 20 -7.03 -13.31 -8.94
C GLY A 20 -5.74 -13.38 -9.77
N GLN A 21 -5.25 -12.25 -10.28
CA GLN A 21 -4.01 -12.19 -11.06
C GLN A 21 -2.90 -11.45 -10.31
N LEU A 22 -1.69 -11.99 -10.37
CA LEU A 22 -0.47 -11.30 -9.99
C LEU A 22 -0.01 -10.42 -11.16
N ILE A 23 0.10 -9.12 -10.93
CA ILE A 23 0.42 -8.15 -11.98
C ILE A 23 1.74 -7.47 -11.64
N ALA A 24 2.68 -7.50 -12.58
CA ALA A 24 3.99 -6.89 -12.45
C ALA A 24 4.09 -5.64 -13.34
N ILE A 25 4.57 -4.53 -12.76
CA ILE A 25 4.88 -3.30 -13.48
C ILE A 25 6.40 -3.21 -13.63
N MET A 26 6.88 -3.34 -14.87
CA MET A 26 8.31 -3.37 -15.18
C MET A 26 8.71 -2.16 -16.04
N GLY A 27 9.98 -1.76 -15.94
CA GLY A 27 10.53 -0.63 -16.71
C GLY A 27 11.79 -0.06 -16.07
N PRO A 28 12.54 0.80 -16.79
CA PRO A 28 13.81 1.36 -16.31
C PRO A 28 13.64 2.24 -15.07
N SER A 29 14.72 2.46 -14.32
CA SER A 29 14.70 3.38 -13.19
C SER A 29 14.27 4.78 -13.65
N GLY A 30 13.41 5.45 -12.88
CA GLY A 30 12.85 6.76 -13.25
C GLY A 30 11.69 6.74 -14.25
N ALA A 31 11.23 5.58 -14.74
CA ALA A 31 10.08 5.48 -15.66
C ALA A 31 8.71 5.82 -15.02
N GLY A 32 8.66 6.20 -13.74
CA GLY A 32 7.42 6.56 -13.07
C GLY A 32 6.64 5.38 -12.46
N LYS A 33 7.22 4.18 -12.36
CA LYS A 33 6.55 2.98 -11.78
C LYS A 33 6.03 3.22 -10.36
N SER A 34 6.89 3.69 -9.45
CA SER A 34 6.48 4.02 -8.07
C SER A 34 5.45 5.14 -8.06
N THR A 35 5.56 6.12 -8.97
CA THR A 35 4.55 7.18 -9.11
C THR A 35 3.19 6.64 -9.58
N LEU A 36 3.17 5.67 -10.50
CA LEU A 36 1.94 5.00 -10.92
C LEU A 36 1.32 4.24 -9.74
N LEU A 37 2.13 3.51 -8.98
CA LEU A 37 1.67 2.78 -7.79
C LEU A 37 1.14 3.73 -6.70
N ASP A 38 1.80 4.87 -6.45
CA ASP A 38 1.32 5.89 -5.50
C ASP A 38 -0.03 6.50 -5.91
N VAL A 39 -0.23 6.68 -7.22
CA VAL A 39 -1.51 7.17 -7.76
C VAL A 39 -2.60 6.11 -7.61
N LEU A 40 -2.30 4.84 -7.90
CA LEU A 40 -3.23 3.71 -7.76
C LEU A 40 -3.57 3.41 -6.29
N SER A 41 -2.61 3.53 -5.37
CA SER A 41 -2.82 3.35 -3.93
C SER A 41 -3.54 4.53 -3.28
N GLY A 42 -3.57 5.69 -3.95
CA GLY A 42 -4.19 6.90 -3.40
C GLY A 42 -3.30 7.64 -2.39
N TYR A 43 -2.00 7.35 -2.40
CA TYR A 43 -0.96 8.11 -1.68
C TYR A 43 -0.68 9.45 -2.37
N ARG A 44 -0.76 9.48 -3.71
CA ARG A 44 -0.61 10.69 -4.53
C ARG A 44 -1.92 11.08 -5.19
N ILE A 45 -2.48 12.20 -4.74
CA ILE A 45 -3.76 12.75 -5.23
C ILE A 45 -3.62 14.09 -5.96
N ARG A 46 -2.50 14.80 -5.77
CA ARG A 46 -2.27 16.12 -6.36
C ARG A 46 -1.55 16.01 -7.70
N GLY A 47 -2.01 16.78 -8.68
CA GLY A 47 -1.42 16.83 -10.02
C GLY A 47 -1.69 15.56 -10.84
N VAL A 48 -2.74 14.82 -10.50
CA VAL A 48 -3.18 13.61 -11.21
C VAL A 48 -4.44 13.94 -12.00
N GLY A 49 -4.43 13.65 -13.29
CA GLY A 49 -5.61 13.69 -14.15
C GLY A 49 -6.14 12.29 -14.44
N GLY A 50 -7.40 12.22 -14.90
CA GLY A 50 -8.05 10.95 -15.25
C GLY A 50 -8.89 10.37 -14.11
N ALA A 51 -9.35 9.13 -14.30
CA ALA A 51 -10.22 8.42 -13.36
C ALA A 51 -9.68 7.02 -13.08
N VAL A 52 -9.81 6.59 -11.83
CA VAL A 52 -9.51 5.22 -11.39
C VAL A 52 -10.82 4.59 -10.92
N TYR A 53 -11.10 3.40 -11.42
CA TYR A 53 -12.31 2.64 -11.08
C TYR A 53 -11.93 1.40 -10.29
N VAL A 54 -12.71 1.10 -9.24
CA VAL A 54 -12.59 -0.11 -8.43
C VAL A 54 -13.93 -0.82 -8.51
N ASN A 55 -13.93 -2.06 -9.01
CA ASN A 55 -15.15 -2.85 -9.25
C ASN A 55 -16.21 -2.10 -10.09
N GLY A 56 -15.77 -1.31 -11.08
CA GLY A 56 -16.66 -0.56 -11.98
C GLY A 56 -17.19 0.76 -11.42
N ILE A 57 -16.87 1.11 -10.17
CA ILE A 57 -17.29 2.35 -9.51
C ILE A 57 -16.10 3.30 -9.40
N THR A 58 -16.32 4.61 -9.54
CA THR A 58 -15.30 5.62 -9.31
C THR A 58 -14.69 5.44 -7.92
N ARG A 59 -13.36 5.36 -7.86
CA ARG A 59 -12.64 5.09 -6.62
C ARG A 59 -12.94 6.13 -5.54
N ASN A 60 -13.56 5.69 -4.45
CA ASN A 60 -13.60 6.44 -3.20
C ASN A 60 -12.34 6.12 -2.39
N LEU A 61 -11.51 7.13 -2.10
CA LEU A 61 -10.24 6.94 -1.40
C LEU A 61 -10.39 6.41 0.03
N ASN A 62 -11.46 6.80 0.74
CA ASN A 62 -11.67 6.38 2.13
C ASN A 62 -12.04 4.89 2.21
N GLU A 63 -12.93 4.44 1.32
CA GLU A 63 -13.30 3.02 1.24
C GLU A 63 -12.16 2.18 0.66
N PHE A 64 -11.49 2.68 -0.37
CA PHE A 64 -10.38 1.97 -0.99
C PHE A 64 -9.25 1.66 -0.01
N ARG A 65 -8.89 2.62 0.86
CA ARG A 65 -7.85 2.42 1.89
C ARG A 65 -8.19 1.33 2.91
N LYS A 66 -9.47 1.03 3.14
CA LYS A 66 -9.89 -0.08 4.01
C LYS A 66 -9.76 -1.44 3.32
N LEU A 67 -9.82 -1.46 1.99
CA LEU A 67 -9.80 -2.68 1.17
C LEU A 67 -8.42 -2.99 0.57
N SER A 68 -7.52 -2.01 0.52
CA SER A 68 -6.20 -2.13 -0.10
C SER A 68 -5.07 -1.96 0.91
N CYS A 69 -4.01 -2.75 0.76
CA CYS A 69 -2.74 -2.53 1.44
C CYS A 69 -1.71 -2.00 0.44
N TYR A 70 -0.91 -1.00 0.85
CA TYR A 70 0.19 -0.47 0.04
C TYR A 70 1.47 -0.50 0.87
N ILE A 71 2.50 -1.14 0.34
CA ILE A 71 3.83 -1.24 0.95
C ILE A 71 4.75 -0.28 0.18
N THR A 72 5.36 0.66 0.88
CA THR A 72 6.26 1.65 0.29
C THR A 72 7.64 1.05 0.03
N GLN A 73 8.42 1.72 -0.82
CA GLN A 73 9.79 1.29 -1.12
C GLN A 73 10.72 1.40 0.09
N ASP A 74 10.53 2.43 0.92
CA ASP A 74 11.28 2.60 2.17
C ASP A 74 10.44 2.14 3.36
N ASP A 75 10.98 1.20 4.15
CA ASP A 75 10.36 0.73 5.38
C ASP A 75 10.72 1.66 6.56
N ARG A 76 9.71 2.18 7.24
CA ARG A 76 9.88 3.03 8.43
C ARG A 76 9.61 2.24 9.70
N LEU A 77 10.41 1.21 9.93
CA LEU A 77 10.35 0.42 11.17
C LEU A 77 11.10 1.13 12.31
N GLN A 78 10.64 0.91 13.54
CA GLN A 78 11.33 1.40 14.74
C GLN A 78 12.49 0.45 15.05
N PRO A 79 13.77 0.89 14.93
CA PRO A 79 14.92 0.00 15.06
C PRO A 79 15.13 -0.54 16.48
N LEU A 80 14.46 0.04 17.48
CA LEU A 80 14.54 -0.35 18.88
C LEU A 80 13.49 -1.41 19.28
N LEU A 81 12.58 -1.78 18.37
CA LEU A 81 11.54 -2.77 18.64
C LEU A 81 11.88 -4.10 17.96
N THR A 82 11.61 -5.19 18.66
CA THR A 82 11.64 -6.53 18.08
C THR A 82 10.49 -6.72 17.09
N VAL A 83 10.59 -7.77 16.26
CA VAL A 83 9.53 -8.16 15.32
C VAL A 83 8.23 -8.45 16.07
N GLU A 84 8.33 -9.16 17.21
CA GLU A 84 7.19 -9.51 18.05
C GLU A 84 6.49 -8.26 18.61
N GLU A 85 7.24 -7.33 19.21
CA GLU A 85 6.69 -6.08 19.75
C GLU A 85 6.03 -5.24 18.64
N SER A 86 6.68 -5.14 17.47
CA SER A 86 6.14 -4.39 16.33
C SER A 86 4.82 -5.00 15.83
N MET A 87 4.72 -6.33 15.81
CA MET A 87 3.51 -7.04 15.42
C MET A 87 2.40 -6.88 16.46
N HIS A 88 2.71 -6.93 17.76
CA HIS A 88 1.73 -6.67 18.81
C HIS A 88 1.15 -5.26 18.71
N ILE A 89 2.01 -4.24 18.55
CA ILE A 89 1.57 -2.86 18.37
C ILE A 89 0.71 -2.72 17.10
N ALA A 90 1.11 -3.35 15.99
CA ALA A 90 0.34 -3.32 14.76
C ALA A 90 -1.02 -4.01 14.90
N ALA A 91 -1.08 -5.15 15.59
CA ALA A 91 -2.31 -5.89 15.86
C ALA A 91 -3.25 -5.07 16.75
N ASP A 92 -2.74 -4.44 17.80
CA ASP A 92 -3.56 -3.61 18.69
C ASP A 92 -4.11 -2.35 18.02
N LEU A 93 -3.38 -1.78 17.06
CA LEU A 93 -3.84 -0.61 16.30
C LEU A 93 -4.79 -0.96 15.15
N LYS A 94 -4.65 -2.14 14.54
CA LYS A 94 -5.45 -2.55 13.37
C LYS A 94 -6.68 -3.37 13.72
N LEU A 95 -6.66 -4.12 14.81
CA LEU A 95 -7.78 -4.96 15.22
C LEU A 95 -8.76 -4.16 16.08
N PRO A 96 -10.07 -4.39 15.92
CA PRO A 96 -11.09 -3.80 16.77
C PRO A 96 -10.86 -4.09 18.27
N SER A 97 -11.30 -3.18 19.15
CA SER A 97 -11.08 -3.31 20.60
C SER A 97 -11.92 -4.40 21.27
N ASP A 98 -12.94 -4.92 20.58
CA ASP A 98 -13.77 -6.05 20.97
C ASP A 98 -13.10 -7.41 20.69
N VAL A 99 -11.99 -7.44 19.95
CA VAL A 99 -11.22 -8.68 19.74
C VAL A 99 -10.47 -9.04 21.03
N PRO A 100 -10.70 -10.25 21.60
CA PRO A 100 -10.02 -10.69 22.81
C PRO A 100 -8.50 -10.75 22.62
N GLN A 101 -7.75 -10.42 23.67
CA GLN A 101 -6.29 -10.42 23.63
C GLN A 101 -5.69 -11.78 23.23
N THR A 102 -6.32 -12.88 23.66
CA THR A 102 -5.94 -14.25 23.28
C THR A 102 -6.07 -14.53 21.78
N GLU A 103 -7.00 -13.86 21.09
CA GLU A 103 -7.17 -13.99 19.65
C GLU A 103 -6.14 -13.14 18.89
N LYS A 104 -5.84 -11.95 19.40
CA LYS A 104 -4.74 -11.11 18.88
C LYS A 104 -3.39 -11.82 18.96
N GLU A 105 -3.10 -12.47 20.09
CA GLU A 105 -1.87 -13.25 20.31
C GLU A 105 -1.75 -14.43 19.34
N LYS A 106 -2.87 -15.12 19.04
CA LYS A 106 -2.89 -16.19 18.03
C LYS A 106 -2.56 -15.67 16.62
N ILE A 107 -3.06 -14.49 16.27
CA ILE A 107 -2.75 -13.86 14.97
C ILE A 107 -1.27 -13.50 14.90
N VAL A 108 -0.73 -12.85 15.93
CA VAL A 108 0.68 -12.45 15.98
C VAL A 108 1.62 -13.66 15.95
N SER A 109 1.35 -14.68 16.75
CA SER A 109 2.15 -15.92 16.76
C SER A 109 2.11 -16.66 15.41
N SER A 110 0.95 -16.76 14.77
CA SER A 110 0.83 -17.38 13.44
C SER A 110 1.66 -16.66 12.38
N LEU A 111 1.68 -15.32 12.41
CA LEU A 111 2.49 -14.50 11.51
C LEU A 111 3.99 -14.64 11.80
N ASN A 112 4.37 -14.72 13.08
CA ASN A 112 5.78 -14.87 13.47
C ASN A 112 6.35 -16.22 12.99
N ILE A 113 5.56 -17.29 13.05
CA ILE A 113 5.94 -18.61 12.49
C ILE A 113 6.20 -18.50 10.99
N LEU A 114 5.30 -17.85 10.24
CA LEU A 114 5.45 -17.67 8.79
C LEU A 114 6.73 -16.90 8.42
N ILE A 115 7.09 -15.89 9.21
CA ILE A 115 8.27 -15.04 8.98
C ILE A 115 9.57 -15.76 9.36
N MET A 116 9.53 -16.61 10.38
CA MET A 116 10.70 -17.35 10.88
C MET A 116 10.97 -18.65 10.10
N GLY A 117 10.08 -19.06 9.19
CA GLY A 117 10.34 -20.13 8.22
C GLY A 117 10.48 -21.53 8.80
N TYR A 118 9.76 -21.85 9.88
CA TYR A 118 9.62 -23.20 10.43
C TYR A 118 8.29 -23.84 10.03
#